data_AF-A0A1V5P5I4-F1
#
_entry.id   AF-A0A1V5P5I4-F1
#
_cell.length_a   1.000
_cell.length_b   1.000
_cell.length_c   1.000
_cell.angle_alpha   90.00
_cell.angle_beta   90.00
_cell.angle_gamma   90.00
#
_symmetry.space_group_name_H-M   'P 1'
#
loop_
_entity.id
_entity.type
_entity.pdbx_description
1 polymer ?
#
loop_
_entity_poly.entity_id
_entity_poly.type
_entity_poly.pdbx_seq_one_letter_code
_entity_poly.pdbx_strand_id
1 'polypeptide(L)'
;MNNLIVFIDSNKKQLDGRIKEICEPFDIEDKFRAFGWNACTVKGYDVAEIYDAINLSKTSVDKPSVIVLDTIKGLGVNFAEEVDFNHYLVIDESMAERGIAEIERRYKEGCYPGGDFLNDKTC
;
A
#
# COMPACT_ATOMS: atom_id res chain seq x y z
N MET A 1 14.76 20.19 7.84
CA MET A 1 13.63 20.18 6.87
C MET A 1 12.52 19.37 7.52
N ASN A 2 11.59 20.00 8.23
CA ASN A 2 10.62 19.31 9.10
C ASN A 2 9.17 19.35 8.56
N ASN A 3 8.98 19.96 7.38
CA ASN A 3 7.68 20.15 6.75
C ASN A 3 7.48 19.23 5.52
N LEU A 4 8.32 18.21 5.36
CA LEU A 4 8.22 17.21 4.30
C LEU A 4 7.81 15.86 4.89
N ILE A 5 6.70 15.33 4.40
CA ILE A 5 6.25 13.97 4.67
C ILE A 5 6.20 13.23 3.33
N VAL A 6 6.91 12.11 3.23
CA VAL A 6 6.92 11.24 2.05
C VAL A 6 6.13 9.98 2.35
N PHE A 7 5.31 9.55 1.40
CA PHE A 7 4.69 8.23 1.43
C PHE A 7 5.42 7.32 0.47
N ILE A 8 5.74 6.11 0.92
CA ILE A 8 6.28 5.05 0.06
C ILE A 8 5.23 3.95 -0.04
N ASP A 9 4.72 3.73 -1.25
CA ASP A 9 3.87 2.59 -1.54
C ASP A 9 4.73 1.31 -1.64
N SER A 10 4.83 0.58 -0.53
CA SER A 10 5.54 -0.69 -0.49
C SER A 10 4.56 -1.81 -0.86
N ASN A 11 4.30 -2.00 -2.15
CA ASN A 11 3.33 -2.98 -2.65
C ASN A 11 3.94 -4.33 -3.13
N LYS A 12 5.27 -4.48 -2.97
CA LYS A 12 6.08 -5.69 -3.20
C LYS A 12 6.22 -6.12 -4.67
N LYS A 13 5.64 -5.38 -5.62
CA LYS A 13 5.72 -5.67 -7.06
C LYS A 13 6.34 -4.48 -7.83
N GLN A 14 7.10 -4.78 -8.87
CA GLN A 14 7.56 -3.80 -9.87
C GLN A 14 7.17 -4.25 -11.29
N LEU A 15 7.73 -3.64 -12.32
CA LEU A 15 7.41 -3.97 -13.71
C LEU A 15 7.73 -5.45 -14.03
N ASP A 16 8.92 -5.90 -13.67
CA ASP A 16 9.45 -7.22 -14.02
C ASP A 16 9.10 -8.32 -12.99
N GLY A 17 8.14 -8.08 -12.08
CA GLY A 17 7.69 -9.05 -11.09
C GLY A 17 7.90 -8.62 -9.64
N ARG A 18 8.05 -9.58 -8.72
CA ARG A 18 8.19 -9.29 -7.29
C ARG A 18 9.55 -8.67 -7.00
N ILE A 19 9.57 -7.61 -6.18
CA ILE A 19 10.83 -6.89 -5.88
C ILE A 19 11.88 -7.82 -5.25
N LYS A 20 11.44 -8.81 -4.45
CA LYS A 20 12.32 -9.79 -3.81
C LYS A 20 13.12 -10.64 -4.81
N GLU A 21 12.56 -10.90 -5.98
CA GLU A 21 13.18 -11.76 -7.00
C GLU A 21 14.09 -10.96 -7.94
N ILE A 22 13.81 -9.68 -8.12
CA ILE A 22 14.50 -8.82 -9.09
C ILE A 22 15.58 -7.96 -8.40
N CYS A 23 15.22 -7.22 -7.35
CA CYS A 23 16.10 -6.36 -6.59
C CYS A 23 15.48 -6.07 -5.22
N GLU A 24 15.77 -6.93 -4.25
CA GLU A 24 15.18 -6.83 -2.91
C GLU A 24 15.74 -5.59 -2.21
N PRO A 25 14.89 -4.60 -1.85
CA PRO A 25 15.37 -3.51 -1.02
C PRO A 25 15.61 -4.04 0.39
N PHE A 26 16.76 -3.70 0.99
CA PHE A 26 16.85 -3.69 2.47
C PHE A 26 15.70 -2.90 3.09
N ASP A 27 15.46 -3.13 4.38
CA ASP A 27 14.46 -2.45 5.19
C ASP A 27 14.40 -0.95 4.88
N ILE A 28 13.23 -0.50 4.42
CA ILE A 28 13.02 0.85 3.93
C ILE A 28 13.08 1.84 5.10
N GLU A 29 12.52 1.47 6.26
CA GLU A 29 12.53 2.36 7.42
C GLU A 29 13.97 2.61 7.91
N ASP A 30 14.77 1.55 8.04
CA ASP A 30 16.14 1.65 8.51
C ASP A 30 17.03 2.43 7.55
N LYS A 31 16.83 2.28 6.23
CA LYS A 31 17.51 3.12 5.22
C LYS A 31 17.21 4.61 5.43
N PHE A 32 15.94 4.96 5.63
CA PHE A 32 15.56 6.36 5.84
C PHE A 32 16.05 6.90 7.19
N ARG A 33 15.99 6.09 8.25
CA ARG A 33 16.59 6.43 9.55
C ARG A 33 18.10 6.70 9.42
N ALA A 34 18.82 5.88 8.65
CA ALA A 34 20.24 6.08 8.37
C ALA A 34 20.52 7.39 7.61
N PHE A 35 19.58 7.85 6.78
CA PHE A 35 19.63 9.17 6.13
C PHE A 35 19.13 10.32 7.02
N GLY A 36 18.82 10.07 8.29
CA GLY A 36 18.41 11.09 9.26
C GLY A 36 16.93 11.46 9.21
N TRP A 37 16.07 10.62 8.64
CA TRP A 37 14.62 10.83 8.62
C TRP A 37 13.94 10.19 9.82
N ASN A 38 12.76 10.69 10.18
CA ASN A 38 11.79 9.87 10.92
C ASN A 38 11.20 8.86 9.94
N ALA A 39 11.05 7.61 10.36
CA ALA A 39 10.46 6.56 9.53
C ALA A 39 9.53 5.67 10.35
N CYS A 40 8.37 5.36 9.79
CA CYS A 40 7.46 4.33 10.29
C CYS A 40 6.83 3.56 9.13
N THR A 41 6.45 2.30 9.37
CA THR A 41 5.57 1.53 8.50
C THR A 41 4.18 1.42 9.13
N VAL A 42 3.14 1.53 8.31
CA VAL A 42 1.73 1.31 8.69
C VAL A 42 1.04 0.44 7.66
N LYS A 43 -0.10 -0.14 8.01
CA LYS A 43 -0.97 -0.79 7.02
C LYS A 43 -1.45 0.26 6.02
N GLY A 44 -1.09 0.11 4.75
CA GLY A 44 -1.39 1.08 3.70
C GLY A 44 -2.87 1.15 3.28
N TYR A 45 -3.71 0.32 3.89
CA TYR A 45 -5.15 0.24 3.69
C TYR A 45 -5.95 0.57 4.96
N ASP A 46 -5.27 0.90 6.07
CA ASP A 46 -5.90 1.34 7.32
C ASP A 46 -5.82 2.87 7.42
N VAL A 47 -6.95 3.53 7.18
CA VAL A 47 -7.04 4.99 7.18
C VAL A 47 -6.72 5.58 8.56
N ALA A 48 -7.04 4.88 9.65
CA ALA A 48 -6.76 5.35 10.99
C ALA A 48 -5.26 5.29 11.29
N GLU A 49 -4.59 4.17 10.98
CA GLU A 49 -3.14 4.06 11.15
C GLU A 49 -2.38 5.11 10.32
N ILE A 50 -2.81 5.34 9.06
CA ILE A 50 -2.21 6.38 8.19
C ILE A 50 -2.43 7.78 8.78
N TYR A 51 -3.64 8.07 9.25
CA TYR A 51 -3.97 9.36 9.86
C TYR A 51 -3.12 9.65 11.11
N ASP A 52 -2.97 8.66 11.98
CA ASP A 52 -2.16 8.78 13.19
C ASP A 52 -0.67 8.95 12.86
N ALA A 53 -0.15 8.22 11.87
CA ALA A 53 1.23 8.38 11.40
C ALA A 53 1.50 9.79 10.80
N ILE A 54 0.52 10.36 10.09
CA ILE A 54 0.60 11.74 9.60
C ILE A 54 0.64 12.73 10.77
N ASN A 55 -0.24 12.56 11.76
CA ASN A 55 -0.27 13.46 12.92
C ASN A 55 1.02 13.39 13.72
N LEU A 56 1.55 12.19 13.95
CA LEU A 56 2.85 12.00 14.59
C LEU A 56 3.96 12.67 13.77
N SER A 57 3.99 12.47 12.46
CA SER A 57 4.97 13.08 11.56
C SER A 57 4.96 14.62 11.62
N LYS A 58 3.78 15.24 11.77
CA LYS A 58 3.62 16.69 11.92
C LYS A 58 4.20 17.24 13.22
N THR A 59 4.44 16.41 14.23
CA THR A 59 5.10 16.82 15.48
C THR A 59 6.62 16.93 15.35
N SER A 60 7.20 16.50 14.21
CA SER A 60 8.64 16.58 13.97
C SER A 60 9.15 18.02 13.95
N VAL A 61 10.24 18.27 14.66
CA VAL A 61 10.82 19.61 14.81
C VAL A 61 12.01 19.86 13.89
N ASP A 62 12.78 18.83 13.55
CA ASP A 62 14.09 18.96 12.89
C ASP A 62 14.24 18.10 11.62
N LYS A 63 13.52 16.97 11.55
CA LYS A 63 13.69 15.95 10.50
C LYS A 63 12.46 15.82 9.59
N PRO A 64 12.67 15.47 8.32
CA PRO A 64 11.58 15.05 7.45
C PRO A 64 11.09 13.66 7.88
N SER A 65 9.89 13.29 7.47
CA SER A 65 9.28 12.01 7.82
C SER A 65 8.97 11.19 6.57
N VAL A 66 9.16 9.88 6.67
CA VAL A 66 8.68 8.91 5.69
C VAL A 66 7.68 7.98 6.36
N ILE A 67 6.56 7.73 5.68
CA ILE A 67 5.54 6.77 6.07
C ILE A 67 5.53 5.70 4.98
N VAL A 68 6.02 4.52 5.33
CA VAL A 68 6.00 3.35 4.44
C VAL A 68 4.62 2.72 4.57
N LEU A 69 3.90 2.66 3.45
CA LEU A 69 2.58 2.06 3.36
C LEU A 69 2.78 0.59 2.99
N ASP A 70 2.51 -0.32 3.92
CA ASP A 70 2.43 -1.75 3.65
C ASP A 70 1.13 -2.04 2.89
N THR A 71 1.22 -2.05 1.57
CA THR A 71 0.08 -2.25 0.67
C THR A 71 0.18 -3.58 -0.09
N ILE A 72 -0.93 -3.92 -0.74
CA ILE A 72 -1.04 -4.98 -1.73
C ILE A 72 -1.47 -4.32 -3.04
N LYS A 73 -0.74 -4.60 -4.13
CA LYS A 73 -1.05 -4.00 -5.43
C LYS A 73 -2.31 -4.64 -6.01
N GLY A 74 -3.30 -3.81 -6.33
CA GLY A 74 -4.60 -4.26 -6.83
C GLY A 74 -5.62 -4.59 -5.73
N LEU A 75 -5.31 -4.31 -4.47
CA LEU A 75 -6.16 -4.63 -3.32
C LEU A 75 -7.62 -4.22 -3.51
N GLY A 76 -8.54 -5.14 -3.20
CA GLY A 76 -9.99 -4.97 -3.29
C GLY A 76 -10.61 -5.50 -4.59
N VAL A 77 -9.78 -5.96 -5.55
CA VAL A 77 -10.22 -6.54 -6.82
C VAL A 77 -9.39 -7.78 -7.14
N ASN A 78 -10.00 -8.96 -7.05
CA ASN A 78 -9.27 -10.23 -7.05
C ASN A 78 -8.39 -10.44 -8.28
N PHE A 79 -8.93 -10.19 -9.48
CA PHE A 79 -8.15 -10.36 -10.71
C PHE A 79 -6.93 -9.43 -10.79
N ALA A 80 -6.97 -8.28 -10.13
CA ALA A 80 -5.88 -7.32 -10.12
C ALA A 80 -4.81 -7.67 -9.07
N GLU A 81 -5.22 -8.26 -7.93
CA GLU A 81 -4.32 -8.75 -6.89
C GLU A 81 -3.50 -9.95 -7.37
N GLU A 82 -4.17 -10.93 -7.98
CA GLU A 82 -3.61 -12.23 -8.37
C GLU A 82 -2.64 -12.15 -9.55
N VAL A 83 -2.86 -11.21 -10.48
CA VAL A 83 -1.98 -11.05 -11.65
C VAL A 83 -0.58 -10.58 -11.22
N ASP A 84 0.44 -11.33 -11.64
CA ASP A 84 1.84 -10.95 -11.40
C ASP A 84 2.22 -9.65 -12.12
N PHE A 85 1.82 -9.52 -13.39
CA PHE A 85 2.07 -8.34 -14.22
C PHE A 85 0.96 -7.29 -14.12
N ASN A 86 0.68 -6.82 -12.91
CA ASN A 86 -0.38 -5.84 -12.66
C ASN A 86 0.11 -4.39 -12.69
N HIS A 87 1.30 -4.11 -13.24
CA HIS A 87 1.81 -2.74 -13.42
C HIS A 87 1.10 -2.00 -14.56
N TYR A 88 0.73 -2.73 -15.61
CA TYR A 88 -0.03 -2.23 -16.74
C TYR A 88 -1.12 -3.25 -17.07
N LEU A 89 -2.19 -3.26 -16.27
CA LEU A 89 -3.33 -4.11 -16.52
C LEU A 89 -4.20 -3.48 -17.61
N VAL A 90 -4.39 -4.18 -18.72
CA VAL A 90 -5.39 -3.78 -19.72
C VAL A 90 -6.76 -4.22 -19.21
N ILE A 91 -7.64 -3.25 -18.96
CA ILE A 91 -8.99 -3.48 -18.41
C ILE A 91 -9.99 -3.24 -19.53
N ASP A 92 -10.75 -4.27 -19.88
CA ASP A 92 -11.93 -4.14 -20.74
C ASP A 92 -13.18 -3.80 -19.92
N GLU A 93 -14.29 -3.49 -20.61
CA GLU A 93 -15.56 -3.12 -19.97
C GLU A 93 -16.07 -4.21 -19.02
N SER A 94 -15.98 -5.48 -19.41
CA SER A 94 -16.41 -6.61 -18.60
C SER A 94 -15.57 -6.77 -17.32
N MET A 95 -14.26 -6.55 -17.39
CA MET A 95 -13.36 -6.53 -16.24
C MET A 95 -13.67 -5.36 -15.31
N ALA A 96 -13.92 -4.17 -15.85
CA ALA A 96 -14.29 -2.99 -15.08
C ALA A 96 -15.61 -3.22 -14.32
N GLU A 97 -16.65 -3.73 -14.99
CA GLU A 97 -17.94 -4.05 -14.38
C GLU A 97 -17.79 -5.06 -13.25
N ARG A 98 -17.00 -6.13 -13.45
CA ARG A 98 -16.72 -7.12 -12.39
C ARG A 98 -15.99 -6.51 -11.20
N GLY A 99 -14.98 -5.68 -11.44
CA GLY A 99 -14.23 -5.01 -10.38
C GLY A 99 -15.11 -4.06 -9.56
N ILE A 100 -15.96 -3.27 -10.22
CA ILE A 100 -16.92 -2.37 -9.56
C ILE A 100 -17.91 -3.19 -8.72
N ALA A 101 -18.50 -4.23 -9.29
CA ALA A 101 -19.45 -5.09 -8.58
C ALA A 101 -18.81 -5.73 -7.33
N GLU A 102 -17.54 -6.12 -7.42
CA GLU A 102 -16.78 -6.66 -6.30
C GLU A 102 -16.55 -5.62 -5.19
N ILE A 103 -16.07 -4.43 -5.54
CA ILE A 103 -15.84 -3.33 -4.60
C ILE A 103 -17.14 -2.96 -3.87
N GLU A 104 -18.23 -2.77 -4.62
CA GLU A 104 -19.56 -2.42 -4.08
C GLU A 104 -20.07 -3.51 -3.12
N ARG A 105 -19.92 -4.79 -3.51
CA ARG A 105 -20.29 -5.93 -2.67
C ARG A 105 -19.48 -5.91 -1.36
N ARG A 106 -18.16 -5.81 -1.45
CA ARG A 106 -17.27 -5.79 -0.26
C ARG A 106 -17.58 -4.60 0.64
N TYR A 107 -17.84 -3.43 0.06
CA TYR A 107 -18.21 -2.24 0.81
C TYR A 107 -19.53 -2.43 1.57
N LYS A 108 -20.56 -2.98 0.91
CA LYS A 108 -21.86 -3.28 1.53
C LYS A 108 -21.76 -4.31 2.66
N GLU A 109 -20.88 -5.28 2.52
CA GLU A 109 -20.61 -6.31 3.53
C GLU A 109 -19.72 -5.81 4.68
N GLY A 110 -19.18 -4.59 4.58
CA GLY A 110 -18.33 -3.99 5.61
C GLY A 110 -16.91 -4.57 5.65
N CYS A 111 -16.48 -5.21 4.56
CA CYS A 111 -15.18 -5.86 4.48
C CYS A 111 -14.20 -5.17 3.54
N TYR A 112 -14.60 -4.10 2.85
CA TYR A 112 -13.68 -3.29 2.03
C TYR A 112 -12.65 -2.54 2.90
N PRO A 113 -11.36 -2.41 2.49
CA PRO A 113 -10.73 -2.83 1.23
C PRO A 113 -10.16 -4.25 1.29
N GLY A 114 -10.77 -5.16 2.06
CA GLY A 114 -10.47 -6.59 2.12
C GLY A 114 -10.09 -7.17 0.76
N GLY A 115 -9.20 -8.15 0.74
CA GLY A 115 -8.68 -8.77 -0.47
C GLY A 115 -8.18 -10.18 -0.17
N ASP A 116 -7.97 -10.98 -1.20
CA ASP A 116 -7.60 -12.39 -1.04
C ASP A 116 -6.20 -12.56 -0.40
N PHE A 117 -5.36 -11.51 -0.53
CA PHE A 117 -4.02 -11.46 0.07
C PHE A 117 -3.98 -10.81 1.46
N LEU A 118 -5.11 -10.33 1.99
CA LEU A 118 -5.19 -9.91 3.39
C LEU A 118 -5.43 -11.15 4.28
N ASN A 119 -4.63 -11.29 5.33
CA ASN A 119 -4.75 -12.39 6.31
C ASN A 119 -6.06 -12.35 7.12
N ASP A 120 -6.87 -11.32 6.92
CA ASP A 120 -8.22 -11.17 7.46
C ASP A 120 -9.21 -11.59 6.36
N LYS A 121 -9.49 -12.90 6.27
CA LYS A 121 -10.44 -13.49 5.32
C LYS A 121 -11.89 -13.16 5.67
N THR A 122 -12.18 -11.93 6.04
CA THR A 122 -13.53 -11.47 6.33
C THR A 122 -14.19 -10.96 5.06
N CYS A 123 -14.29 -11.82 4.03
CA CYS A 123 -15.29 -11.79 2.95
C CYS A 123 -15.23 -13.09 2.15
#